data_AF-A0A1G9S431-F1
#
_entry.id   AF-A0A1G9S431-F1
#
_cell.length_a   1.000
_cell.length_b   1.000
_cell.length_c   1.000
_cell.angle_alpha   90.00
_cell.angle_beta   90.00
_cell.angle_gamma   90.00
#
_symmetry.space_group_name_H-M   'P 1'
#
loop_
_entity.id
_entity.type
_entity.pdbx_description
1 polymer ?
#
loop_
_entity_poly.entity_id
_entity_poly.type
_entity_poly.pdbx_seq_one_letter_code
_entity_poly.pdbx_strand_id
1 'polypeptide(L)' 'MNVIGAKLALYLPVLAAWIAFVGAVLNRAAMVVVVPLGAASALGVTALITGTSWLIVAVVALWLWGVAWMVRGARA' A
#
# COMPACT_ATOMS: atom_id res chain seq x y z
N MET A 1 -13.30 -21.90 8.77
CA MET A 1 -12.89 -20.73 7.96
C MET A 1 -12.00 -21.23 6.84
N ASN A 2 -12.36 -20.96 5.59
CA ASN A 2 -11.65 -21.49 4.42
C ASN A 2 -10.23 -20.88 4.39
N VAL A 3 -9.19 -21.72 4.43
CA VAL A 3 -7.77 -21.30 4.51
C VAL A 3 -7.41 -20.35 3.36
N ILE A 4 -8.12 -20.50 2.23
CA ILE A 4 -8.01 -19.64 1.04
C ILE A 4 -8.44 -18.20 1.34
N GLY A 5 -9.53 -17.99 2.10
CA GLY A 5 -10.03 -16.66 2.44
C GLY A 5 -9.09 -15.87 3.36
N ALA A 6 -8.46 -16.54 4.32
CA ALA A 6 -7.47 -15.92 5.22
C ALA A 6 -6.21 -15.48 4.47
N LYS A 7 -5.74 -16.28 3.48
CA LYS A 7 -4.62 -15.90 2.62
C LYS A 7 -4.95 -14.71 1.72
N LEU A 8 -6.16 -14.67 1.17
CA LEU A 8 -6.62 -13.54 0.35
C LEU A 8 -6.68 -12.23 1.15
N ALA A 9 -7.18 -12.29 2.40
CA ALA A 9 -7.25 -11.14 3.28
C ALA A 9 -5.87 -10.53 3.60
N LEU A 10 -4.81 -11.35 3.66
CA LEU A 10 -3.44 -10.89 3.89
C LEU A 10 -2.91 -10.03 2.72
N TYR A 11 -3.40 -10.23 1.49
CA TYR A 11 -2.96 -9.44 0.33
C TYR A 11 -3.83 -8.22 0.02
N LEU A 12 -4.93 -8.04 0.75
CA LEU A 12 -5.79 -6.86 0.63
C LEU A 12 -5.03 -5.53 0.77
N PRO A 13 -4.08 -5.38 1.72
CA PRO A 13 -3.29 -4.16 1.85
C PRO A 13 -2.40 -3.86 0.64
N VAL A 14 -1.91 -4.89 -0.05
CA VAL A 14 -1.10 -4.73 -1.26
C VAL A 14 -1.92 -4.08 -2.38
N LEU A 15 -3.15 -4.56 -2.56
CA LEU A 15 -4.10 -3.98 -3.52
C LEU A 15 -4.47 -2.54 -3.12
N ALA A 16 -4.73 -2.30 -1.83
CA ALA A 16 -5.04 -0.95 -1.33
C ALA A 16 -3.88 0.04 -1.56
N ALA A 17 -2.63 -0.39 -1.33
CA ALA A 17 -1.44 0.40 -1.60
C ALA A 17 -1.31 0.74 -3.10
N TRP A 18 -1.57 -0.22 -3.98
CA TRP A 18 -1.59 0.00 -5.43
C TRP A 18 -2.66 1.00 -5.87
N ILE A 19 -3.89 0.86 -5.38
CA ILE A 19 -4.98 1.78 -5.71
C ILE A 19 -4.63 3.21 -5.22
N ALA A 20 -4.12 3.33 -3.99
CA ALA A 20 -3.68 4.61 -3.44
C ALA A 20 -2.52 5.20 -4.25
N PHE A 21 -1.55 4.40 -4.66
CA PHE A 21 -0.42 4.85 -5.49
C PHE A 21 -0.89 5.38 -6.84
N VAL A 22 -1.72 4.61 -7.56
CA VAL A 22 -2.28 5.05 -8.85
C VAL A 22 -3.09 6.33 -8.69
N GLY A 23 -3.95 6.40 -7.66
CA GLY A 23 -4.67 7.61 -7.31
C GLY A 23 -3.73 8.79 -7.02
N ALA A 24 -2.62 8.58 -6.31
CA ALA A 24 -1.63 9.61 -6.01
C ALA A 24 -0.98 10.16 -7.29
N VAL A 25 -0.59 9.26 -8.20
CA VAL A 25 0.09 9.60 -9.46
C VAL A 25 -0.86 10.37 -10.38
N LEU A 26 -2.09 9.89 -10.55
CA LEU A 26 -3.09 10.54 -11.39
C LEU A 26 -3.45 11.95 -10.89
N ASN A 27 -3.50 12.14 -9.57
CA ASN A 27 -3.76 13.45 -8.95
C ASN A 27 -2.51 14.34 -8.84
N ARG A 28 -1.36 13.92 -9.39
CA ARG A 28 -0.07 14.63 -9.28
C ARG A 28 0.26 15.01 -7.82
N ALA A 29 -0.03 14.10 -6.89
CA ALA A 29 0.21 14.32 -5.47
C ALA A 29 1.70 14.57 -5.20
N ALA A 30 1.98 15.26 -4.09
CA ALA A 30 3.34 15.56 -3.68
C ALA A 30 4.22 14.30 -3.58
N MET A 31 5.52 14.43 -3.89
CA MET A 31 6.46 13.30 -3.87
C MET A 31 6.50 12.58 -2.51
N VAL A 32 6.26 13.29 -1.40
CA VAL A 32 6.17 12.71 -0.04
C VAL A 32 5.05 11.67 0.11
N VAL A 33 4.03 11.70 -0.77
CA VAL A 33 2.94 10.72 -0.84
C VAL A 33 3.27 9.61 -1.84
N VAL A 34 3.72 10.00 -3.03
CA VAL A 34 3.95 9.07 -4.15
C VAL A 34 5.07 8.09 -3.85
N VAL A 35 6.19 8.56 -3.28
CA VAL A 35 7.37 7.71 -3.03
C VAL A 35 7.08 6.61 -1.99
N PRO A 36 6.51 6.89 -0.81
CA PRO A 36 6.17 5.84 0.15
C PRO A 36 5.14 4.84 -0.38
N LEU A 37 4.12 5.32 -1.12
CA LEU A 37 3.12 4.44 -1.72
C LEU A 37 3.71 3.55 -2.81
N GLY A 38 4.62 4.09 -3.64
CA GLY A 38 5.36 3.31 -4.63
C GLY A 38 6.24 2.25 -3.98
N ALA A 39 6.94 2.58 -2.89
CA ALA A 39 7.71 1.62 -2.10
C ALA A 39 6.82 0.53 -1.49
N ALA A 40 5.65 0.90 -0.96
CA ALA A 40 4.65 -0.05 -0.45
C ALA A 40 4.17 -1.01 -1.55
N SER A 41 3.88 -0.49 -2.75
CA SER A 41 3.46 -1.28 -3.91
C SER A 41 4.55 -2.25 -4.36
N ALA A 42 5.81 -1.82 -4.42
CA ALA A 42 6.94 -2.67 -4.77
C ALA A 42 7.14 -3.79 -3.73
N LEU A 43 7.15 -3.44 -2.44
CA LEU A 43 7.25 -4.41 -1.34
C LEU A 43 6.09 -5.40 -1.34
N GLY A 44 4.88 -4.96 -1.67
CA GLY A 44 3.71 -5.83 -1.77
C GLY A 44 3.81 -6.85 -2.89
N VAL A 45 4.38 -6.46 -4.04
CA VAL A 45 4.69 -7.39 -5.14
C VAL A 45 5.79 -8.37 -4.71
N THR A 46 6.85 -7.89 -4.07
CA THR A 46 7.90 -8.77 -3.53
C THR A 46 7.37 -9.76 -2.51
N ALA A 47 6.49 -9.33 -1.60
CA ALA A 47 5.83 -10.18 -0.62
C ALA A 47 5.02 -11.30 -1.28
N LEU A 48 4.30 -10.98 -2.36
CA LEU A 48 3.52 -11.94 -3.13
C LEU A 48 4.42 -12.97 -3.85
N ILE A 49 5.48 -12.51 -4.53
CA ILE A 49 6.40 -13.37 -5.28
C ILE A 49 7.17 -14.32 -4.35
N THR A 50 7.66 -13.79 -3.23
CA THR A 50 8.51 -14.55 -2.29
C THR A 50 7.71 -15.33 -1.25
N GLY A 51 6.38 -15.15 -1.18
CA GLY A 51 5.54 -15.75 -0.14
C GLY A 51 5.83 -15.22 1.27
N THR A 52 6.47 -14.06 1.38
CA THR A 52 7.03 -13.54 2.62
C THR A 52 6.03 -12.63 3.32
N SER A 53 5.20 -13.22 4.20
CA SER A 53 4.09 -12.51 4.86
C SER A 53 4.52 -11.36 5.77
N TRP A 54 5.74 -11.34 6.31
CA TRP A 54 6.18 -10.26 7.21
C TRP A 54 6.38 -8.92 6.48
N LEU A 55 6.64 -8.95 5.17
CA LEU A 55 6.75 -7.74 4.35
C LEU A 55 5.43 -6.97 4.29
N ILE A 56 4.29 -7.65 4.48
CA ILE A 56 2.96 -7.03 4.50
C ILE A 56 2.88 -5.97 5.61
N VAL A 57 3.57 -6.16 6.73
CA VAL A 57 3.61 -5.17 7.82
C VAL A 57 4.22 -3.86 7.34
N ALA A 58 5.32 -3.92 6.60
CA ALA A 58 5.95 -2.74 6.01
C ALA A 58 5.06 -2.08 4.95
N VAL A 59 4.38 -2.88 4.13
CA VAL A 59 3.41 -2.40 3.14
C VAL A 59 2.29 -1.61 3.82
N VAL A 60 1.69 -2.17 4.88
CA VAL A 60 0.62 -1.52 5.65
C VAL A 60 1.11 -0.21 6.27
N ALA A 61 2.30 -0.21 6.87
CA ALA A 61 2.85 0.99 7.51
C ALA A 61 3.08 2.14 6.50
N LEU A 62 3.71 1.83 5.36
CA LEU A 62 3.95 2.81 4.30
C LEU A 62 2.65 3.29 3.64
N TRP A 63 1.69 2.39 3.47
CA TRP A 63 0.37 2.73 2.95
C TRP A 63 -0.37 3.69 3.88
N LEU A 64 -0.47 3.37 5.18
CA LEU A 64 -1.10 4.24 6.18
C LEU A 64 -0.42 5.61 6.26
N TRP A 65 0.92 5.65 6.16
CA TRP A 65 1.67 6.90 6.10
C TRP A 65 1.29 7.75 4.88
N GLY A 66 1.28 7.14 3.69
CA GLY A 66 0.90 7.81 2.44
C GLY A 66 -0.54 8.36 2.50
N VAL A 67 -1.48 7.55 2.99
CA VAL A 67 -2.88 7.97 3.18
C VAL A 67 -2.99 9.11 4.19
N ALA A 68 -2.28 9.06 5.31
CA ALA A 68 -2.29 10.14 6.31
C ALA A 68 -1.80 11.47 5.72
N TRP A 69 -0.80 11.45 4.83
CA TRP A 69 -0.37 12.64 4.11
C TRP A 69 -1.38 13.13 3.08
N MET A 70 -2.03 12.24 2.33
CA MET A 70 -3.13 12.62 1.42
C MET A 70 -4.26 13.31 2.18
N VAL A 71 -4.68 12.75 3.33
CA VAL A 71 -5.76 13.32 4.15
C VAL A 71 -5.36 14.68 4.73
N ARG A 72 -4.09 14.86 5.12
CA ARG A 72 -3.59 16.17 5.56
C ARG A 72 -3.58 17.19 4.43
N GLY A 73 -3.12 16.80 3.23
CA GLY A 73 -3.12 17.68 2.06
C GLY A 73 -4.51 18.09 1.60
N ALA A 74 -5.53 17.24 1.78
CA ALA A 74 -6.91 17.55 1.44
C ALA A 74 -7.64 18.48 2.44
N ARG A 75 -7.05 18.73 3.62
CA ARG A 75 -7.60 19.62 4.65
C ARG A 75 -6.98 21.01 4.65
N ALA A 76 -5.92 21.23 3.89
CA ALA A 76 -5.26 22.52 3.72
C ALA A 76 -5.86 23.29 2.54
#